data_AF-A0A4S3FNA7-F1
#
_entry.id   AF-A0A4S3FNA7-F1
#
_cell.length_a   1.000
_cell.length_b   1.000
_cell.length_c   1.000
_cell.angle_alpha   90.00
_cell.angle_beta   90.00
_cell.angle_gamma   90.00
#
_symmetry.space_group_name_H-M   'P 1'
#
loop_
_entity.id
_entity.type
_entity.pdbx_description
1 polymer ?
#
loop_
_entity_poly.entity_id
_entity_poly.type
_entity_poly.pdbx_seq_one_letter_code
_entity_poly.pdbx_strand_id
1 'polypeptide(L)'
;MPVYVQHETLNRVSDVFNAEALWQAPGLALLNRRPLLRDLLERAPREQRGRAATRCFSHVTLVLPQDEVDDDRHLTRGARVRDLAQTLQALHQKDFGDLLGPDEVRYHVLGSEALQPGQVEVKFGHAVYLPAPNEEVQYTVSVSRDSAIWQPVCPIYPNGRLTVLGADTASATHAVPGWPFAVDGSILLINDGPDAPLELQVRPKEAFECSFDPAAGYYTIRARAAETAGTPARLLLKVTPAQAKAAPAARPASAPPAPRPPAVWKTRARSLDDAELTAVPVLHRAAPAPVPSQDATYAPVLRQRVSLVALALPRLSRYRDTGAALLEFGLAPDLAVGPLQPGGLLGFALDASDAVYAVTADGRQRITVPNRFVPRDGVDVRVLAPSAQMAERYSAIVCLPQAPGLPVTGGARHVFGRAAPMLAGLRVLDAGCLRGADGVDLGGADRLGLSRLAFGFEAGADGYRVTPESTTQALYHLDDKLGFVAAIAVQEDQPYLVPLGHHIVAGHYVLRVEA
;
A
#
# COMPACT_ATOMS: atom_id res chain seq x y z
N MET A 1 -31.75 -9.60 8.24
CA MET A 1 -31.07 -8.44 7.61
C MET A 1 -31.79 -8.10 6.32
N PRO A 2 -31.78 -6.83 5.87
CA PRO A 2 -32.30 -6.51 4.54
C PRO A 2 -31.50 -7.29 3.48
N VAL A 3 -32.22 -7.88 2.52
CA VAL A 3 -31.64 -8.62 1.40
C VAL A 3 -31.32 -7.63 0.29
N TYR A 4 -30.04 -7.35 0.07
CA TYR A 4 -29.57 -6.37 -0.93
C TYR A 4 -29.50 -6.97 -2.35
N VAL A 5 -29.22 -8.27 -2.42
CA VAL A 5 -29.21 -9.08 -3.63
C VAL A 5 -30.11 -10.28 -3.37
N GLN A 6 -31.13 -10.46 -4.20
CA GLN A 6 -31.93 -11.66 -4.23
C GLN A 6 -31.30 -12.65 -5.20
N HIS A 7 -31.28 -13.91 -4.79
CA HIS A 7 -30.67 -15.00 -5.51
C HIS A 7 -31.65 -16.18 -5.50
N GLU A 8 -32.04 -16.63 -6.68
CA GLU A 8 -32.99 -17.73 -6.84
C GLU A 8 -32.57 -18.63 -7.99
N THR A 9 -32.66 -19.95 -7.80
CA THR A 9 -32.33 -20.94 -8.84
C THR A 9 -33.59 -21.57 -9.40
N LEU A 10 -33.87 -21.27 -10.67
CA LEU A 10 -34.89 -21.91 -11.47
C LEU A 10 -34.38 -23.30 -11.90
N ASN A 11 -35.15 -24.33 -11.58
CA ASN A 11 -34.75 -25.72 -11.80
C ASN A 11 -35.61 -26.42 -12.86
N ARG A 12 -34.96 -27.31 -13.62
CA ARG A 12 -35.55 -28.12 -14.71
C ARG A 12 -36.16 -27.24 -15.81
N VAL A 13 -35.43 -26.21 -16.21
CA VAL A 13 -35.72 -25.42 -17.41
C VAL A 13 -35.37 -26.28 -18.62
N SER A 14 -36.32 -26.50 -19.52
CA SER A 14 -36.14 -27.38 -20.69
C SER A 14 -35.18 -26.81 -21.72
N ASP A 15 -35.20 -25.49 -21.91
CA ASP A 15 -34.25 -24.75 -22.72
C ASP A 15 -33.92 -23.44 -22.00
N VAL A 16 -32.67 -23.31 -21.55
CA VAL A 16 -32.19 -22.16 -20.78
C VAL A 16 -32.16 -20.86 -21.61
N PHE A 17 -32.22 -20.96 -22.93
CA PHE A 17 -32.31 -19.82 -23.85
C PHE A 17 -33.74 -19.46 -24.26
N ASN A 18 -34.73 -20.23 -23.84
CA ASN A 18 -36.13 -19.91 -24.11
C ASN A 18 -36.67 -18.93 -23.06
N ALA A 19 -36.78 -17.66 -23.45
CA ALA A 19 -37.31 -16.59 -22.58
C ALA A 19 -38.71 -16.91 -22.02
N GLU A 20 -39.60 -17.52 -22.81
CA GLU A 20 -40.96 -17.88 -22.35
C GLU A 20 -40.95 -19.05 -21.37
N ALA A 21 -39.93 -19.93 -21.43
CA ALA A 21 -39.77 -20.99 -20.44
C ALA A 21 -39.31 -20.43 -19.08
N LEU A 22 -38.62 -19.28 -19.08
CA LEU A 22 -38.22 -18.56 -17.88
C LEU A 22 -39.29 -17.57 -17.40
N TRP A 23 -40.10 -17.04 -18.31
CA TRP A 23 -41.09 -15.99 -18.09
C TRP A 23 -42.51 -16.55 -18.07
N GLN A 24 -43.19 -16.53 -16.92
CA GLN A 24 -44.55 -17.06 -16.84
C GLN A 24 -45.58 -16.12 -17.49
N ALA A 25 -46.45 -16.64 -18.36
CA ALA A 25 -47.61 -15.87 -18.82
C ALA A 25 -48.64 -15.66 -17.69
N PRO A 26 -49.29 -14.48 -17.61
CA PRO A 26 -50.33 -14.21 -16.61
C PRO A 26 -51.44 -15.27 -16.64
N GLY A 27 -51.85 -15.77 -15.46
CA GLY A 27 -53.01 -16.68 -15.31
C GLY A 27 -52.70 -18.18 -15.27
N LEU A 28 -51.45 -18.61 -15.50
CA LEU A 28 -51.03 -20.01 -15.37
C LEU A 28 -50.36 -20.36 -14.01
N ALA A 29 -50.30 -19.39 -13.10
CA ALA A 29 -49.67 -19.53 -11.77
C ALA A 29 -50.28 -20.64 -10.89
N LEU A 30 -51.55 -20.99 -11.11
CA LEU A 30 -52.25 -22.00 -10.31
C LEU A 30 -51.87 -23.44 -10.67
N LEU A 31 -51.26 -23.69 -11.83
CA LEU A 31 -50.90 -25.04 -12.30
C LEU A 31 -49.41 -25.37 -12.05
N ASN A 32 -48.53 -24.37 -12.03
CA ASN A 32 -47.10 -24.57 -11.81
C ASN A 32 -46.71 -24.23 -10.36
N ARG A 33 -46.27 -25.25 -9.61
CA ARG A 33 -45.76 -25.09 -8.23
C ARG A 33 -44.38 -24.43 -8.15
N ARG A 34 -43.76 -24.04 -9.27
CA ARG A 34 -42.40 -23.49 -9.32
C ARG A 34 -42.44 -22.02 -9.66
N PRO A 35 -41.76 -21.15 -8.88
CA PRO A 35 -41.64 -19.74 -9.24
C PRO A 35 -40.81 -19.63 -10.52
N LEU A 36 -41.29 -18.81 -11.44
CA LEU A 36 -40.59 -18.37 -12.65
C LEU A 36 -40.15 -16.92 -12.49
N LEU A 37 -39.38 -16.37 -13.44
CA LEU A 37 -38.78 -15.04 -13.30
C LEU A 37 -39.82 -13.93 -13.03
N ARG A 38 -40.94 -13.95 -13.75
CA ARG A 38 -42.05 -13.00 -13.54
C ARG A 38 -42.60 -13.08 -12.11
N ASP A 39 -42.82 -14.29 -11.59
CA ASP A 39 -43.32 -14.51 -10.24
C ASP A 39 -42.34 -14.03 -9.17
N LEU A 40 -41.04 -14.20 -9.40
CA LEU A 40 -39.99 -13.70 -8.51
C LEU A 40 -40.04 -12.17 -8.40
N LEU A 41 -40.10 -11.48 -9.54
CA LEU A 41 -40.19 -10.02 -9.59
C LEU A 41 -41.49 -9.50 -8.95
N GLU A 42 -42.61 -10.20 -9.16
CA GLU A 42 -43.91 -9.84 -8.58
C GLU A 42 -43.95 -10.00 -7.05
N ARG A 43 -43.30 -11.05 -6.52
CA ARG A 43 -43.24 -11.33 -5.06
C ARG A 43 -42.22 -10.47 -4.33
N ALA A 44 -41.25 -9.92 -5.06
CA ALA A 44 -40.17 -9.11 -4.52
C ALA A 44 -40.09 -7.73 -5.20
N PRO A 45 -41.13 -6.89 -5.04
CA PRO A 45 -41.10 -5.54 -5.58
C PRO A 45 -40.02 -4.71 -4.89
N ARG A 46 -39.49 -3.75 -5.64
CA ARG A 46 -38.47 -2.81 -5.16
C ARG A 46 -39.01 -1.88 -4.09
N GLU A 47 -40.24 -1.38 -4.27
CA GLU A 47 -40.94 -0.54 -3.31
C GLU A 47 -42.38 -1.04 -3.13
N GLN A 48 -42.88 -0.97 -1.90
CA GLN A 48 -44.27 -1.28 -1.56
C GLN A 48 -44.90 -0.11 -0.80
N ARG A 49 -46.18 0.16 -1.08
CA ARG A 49 -47.03 1.04 -0.27
C ARG A 49 -48.15 0.21 0.34
N GLY A 50 -48.01 -0.14 1.61
CA GLY A 50 -48.90 -1.11 2.25
C GLY A 50 -48.67 -2.51 1.68
N ARG A 51 -49.69 -3.11 1.07
CA ARG A 51 -49.59 -4.43 0.40
C ARG A 51 -49.41 -4.34 -1.11
N ALA A 52 -49.46 -3.14 -1.69
CA ALA A 52 -49.36 -2.95 -3.14
C ALA A 52 -47.91 -2.64 -3.54
N ALA A 53 -47.43 -3.32 -4.57
CA ALA A 53 -46.17 -2.99 -5.23
C ALA A 53 -46.29 -1.61 -5.91
N THR A 54 -45.32 -0.73 -5.68
CA THR A 54 -45.25 0.58 -6.33
C THR A 54 -44.07 0.69 -7.28
N ARG A 55 -43.03 -0.14 -7.12
CA ARG A 55 -41.93 -0.25 -8.08
C ARG A 55 -41.44 -1.68 -8.26
N CYS A 56 -41.02 -2.02 -9.47
CA CYS A 56 -40.33 -3.27 -9.81
C CYS A 56 -38.80 -3.04 -9.93
N PHE A 57 -38.01 -4.09 -9.79
CA PHE A 57 -36.58 -4.02 -10.14
C PHE A 57 -36.41 -4.08 -11.65
N SER A 58 -35.62 -3.18 -12.23
CA SER A 58 -35.41 -3.11 -13.69
C SER A 58 -34.16 -3.84 -14.18
N HIS A 59 -33.22 -4.14 -13.27
CA HIS A 59 -31.93 -4.77 -13.60
C HIS A 59 -31.88 -6.21 -13.09
N VAL A 60 -31.58 -7.14 -14.01
CA VAL A 60 -31.55 -8.57 -13.71
C VAL A 60 -30.31 -9.21 -14.33
N THR A 61 -29.58 -10.00 -13.55
CA THR A 61 -28.52 -10.88 -14.06
C THR A 61 -29.01 -12.31 -14.07
N LEU A 62 -28.90 -12.96 -15.22
CA LEU A 62 -29.11 -14.39 -15.40
C LEU A 62 -27.76 -15.09 -15.43
N VAL A 63 -27.66 -16.20 -14.72
CA VAL A 63 -26.50 -17.07 -14.74
C VAL A 63 -26.96 -18.41 -15.30
N LEU A 64 -26.34 -18.81 -16.41
CA LEU A 64 -26.60 -20.06 -17.11
C LEU A 64 -25.43 -21.04 -16.89
N PRO A 65 -25.61 -22.35 -17.15
CA PRO A 65 -24.51 -23.30 -17.13
C PRO A 65 -23.41 -22.88 -18.12
N GLN A 66 -22.15 -22.96 -17.69
CA GLN A 66 -21.00 -22.50 -18.48
C GLN A 66 -20.95 -23.18 -19.86
N ASP A 67 -21.15 -24.50 -19.91
CA ASP A 67 -21.12 -25.29 -21.14
C ASP A 67 -22.12 -24.78 -22.19
N GLU A 68 -23.34 -24.41 -21.79
CA GLU A 68 -24.39 -23.88 -22.69
C GLU A 68 -24.00 -22.52 -23.28
N VAL A 69 -23.36 -21.65 -22.48
CA VAL A 69 -22.89 -20.34 -22.92
C VAL A 69 -21.70 -20.47 -23.87
N ASP A 70 -20.78 -21.38 -23.59
CA ASP A 70 -19.65 -21.66 -24.47
C ASP A 70 -20.10 -22.30 -25.78
N ASP A 71 -21.05 -23.23 -25.76
CA ASP A 71 -21.68 -23.78 -26.96
C ASP A 71 -22.36 -22.70 -27.80
N ASP A 72 -23.13 -21.78 -27.19
CA ASP A 72 -23.72 -20.65 -27.90
C ASP A 72 -22.65 -19.74 -28.52
N ARG A 73 -21.55 -19.50 -27.79
CA ARG A 73 -20.41 -18.72 -28.28
C ARG A 73 -19.73 -19.40 -29.48
N HIS A 74 -19.55 -20.71 -29.44
CA HIS A 74 -18.87 -21.47 -30.49
C HIS A 74 -19.74 -21.69 -31.73
N LEU A 75 -21.03 -21.98 -31.53
CA LEU A 75 -21.94 -22.37 -32.61
C LEU A 75 -22.68 -21.19 -33.23
N THR A 76 -23.09 -20.19 -32.43
CA THR A 76 -23.93 -19.07 -32.91
C THR A 76 -23.28 -17.70 -32.71
N ARG A 77 -22.06 -17.65 -32.16
CA ARG A 77 -21.37 -16.41 -31.76
C ARG A 77 -22.17 -15.61 -30.72
N GLY A 78 -22.79 -16.30 -29.77
CA GLY A 78 -23.51 -15.69 -28.66
C GLY A 78 -24.87 -15.11 -29.05
N ALA A 79 -25.48 -15.56 -30.15
CA ALA A 79 -26.74 -15.02 -30.63
C ALA A 79 -27.89 -15.37 -29.67
N ARG A 80 -27.94 -16.61 -29.16
CA ARG A 80 -29.03 -17.03 -28.26
C ARG A 80 -28.98 -16.27 -26.94
N VAL A 81 -27.79 -16.00 -26.40
CA VAL A 81 -27.63 -15.13 -25.22
C VAL A 81 -28.22 -13.73 -25.45
N ARG A 82 -27.92 -13.12 -26.61
CA ARG A 82 -28.43 -11.77 -26.95
C ARG A 82 -29.95 -11.77 -27.13
N ASP A 83 -30.47 -12.76 -27.86
CA ASP A 83 -31.91 -12.89 -28.13
C ASP A 83 -32.69 -13.14 -26.83
N LEU A 84 -32.14 -13.96 -25.92
CA LEU A 84 -32.70 -14.19 -24.59
C LEU A 84 -32.83 -12.88 -23.80
N ALA A 85 -31.74 -12.11 -23.70
CA ALA A 85 -31.73 -10.84 -22.96
C ALA A 85 -32.73 -9.83 -23.54
N GLN A 86 -32.77 -9.69 -24.87
CA GLN A 86 -33.70 -8.77 -25.55
C GLN A 86 -35.17 -9.20 -25.38
N THR A 87 -35.45 -10.49 -25.50
CA THR A 87 -36.82 -11.02 -25.35
C THR A 87 -37.32 -10.84 -23.91
N LEU A 88 -36.47 -11.13 -22.91
CA LEU A 88 -36.81 -10.91 -21.51
C LEU A 88 -36.98 -9.42 -21.17
N GLN A 89 -36.16 -8.54 -21.77
CA GLN A 89 -36.34 -7.10 -21.65
C GLN A 89 -37.73 -6.67 -22.16
N ALA A 90 -38.14 -7.14 -23.34
CA ALA A 90 -39.44 -6.81 -23.92
C ALA A 90 -40.61 -7.35 -23.08
N LEU A 91 -40.51 -8.59 -22.59
CA LEU A 91 -41.52 -9.20 -21.72
C LEU A 91 -41.64 -8.47 -20.37
N HIS A 92 -40.52 -8.10 -19.76
CA HIS A 92 -40.49 -7.33 -18.52
C HIS A 92 -41.12 -5.94 -18.71
N GLN A 93 -40.75 -5.22 -19.77
CA GLN A 93 -41.34 -3.92 -20.08
C GLN A 93 -42.85 -4.02 -20.33
N LYS A 94 -43.30 -5.09 -20.99
CA LYS A 94 -44.71 -5.35 -21.28
C LYS A 94 -45.53 -5.58 -20.01
N ASP A 95 -45.03 -6.43 -19.11
CA ASP A 95 -45.81 -6.89 -17.95
C ASP A 95 -45.69 -5.95 -16.73
N PHE A 96 -44.58 -5.23 -16.58
CA PHE A 96 -44.31 -4.35 -15.44
C PHE A 96 -44.09 -2.88 -15.82
N GLY A 97 -44.41 -2.47 -17.05
CA GLY A 97 -44.23 -1.10 -17.55
C GLY A 97 -44.68 -0.01 -16.57
N ASP A 98 -45.87 -0.19 -15.98
CA ASP A 98 -46.46 0.77 -15.03
C ASP A 98 -45.70 0.87 -13.70
N LEU A 99 -44.91 -0.15 -13.33
CA LEU A 99 -44.13 -0.23 -12.09
C LEU A 99 -42.64 0.13 -12.27
N LEU A 100 -42.17 0.32 -13.51
CA LEU A 100 -40.77 0.66 -13.80
C LEU A 100 -40.52 2.17 -13.69
N GLY A 101 -41.53 3.00 -13.91
CA GLY A 101 -41.37 4.46 -13.90
C GLY A 101 -40.37 4.92 -14.96
N PRO A 102 -39.33 5.71 -14.61
CA PRO A 102 -38.30 6.14 -15.56
C PRO A 102 -37.17 5.12 -15.76
N ASP A 103 -37.17 3.99 -15.04
CA ASP A 103 -36.06 3.05 -15.05
C ASP A 103 -36.07 2.20 -16.34
N GLU A 104 -34.90 2.08 -16.97
CA GLU A 104 -34.72 1.22 -18.14
C GLU A 104 -34.51 -0.23 -17.71
N VAL A 105 -35.23 -1.17 -18.35
CA VAL A 105 -35.03 -2.60 -18.11
C VAL A 105 -33.75 -3.07 -18.75
N ARG A 106 -32.89 -3.75 -17.99
CA ARG A 106 -31.63 -4.32 -18.49
C ARG A 106 -31.44 -5.74 -17.99
N TYR A 107 -30.96 -6.58 -18.90
CA TYR A 107 -30.59 -7.96 -18.62
C TYR A 107 -29.12 -8.18 -18.94
N HIS A 108 -28.45 -8.92 -18.07
CA HIS A 108 -27.10 -9.43 -18.32
C HIS A 108 -27.09 -10.93 -18.14
N VAL A 109 -26.42 -11.64 -19.03
CA VAL A 109 -26.36 -13.11 -19.01
C VAL A 109 -24.90 -13.51 -18.86
N LEU A 110 -24.63 -14.36 -17.87
CA LEU A 110 -23.32 -14.88 -17.51
C LEU A 110 -23.33 -16.41 -17.53
N GLY A 111 -22.17 -17.02 -17.75
CA GLY A 111 -21.94 -18.46 -17.55
C GLY A 111 -21.37 -18.76 -16.16
N SER A 112 -21.65 -19.95 -15.63
CA SER A 112 -21.08 -20.45 -14.37
C SER A 112 -20.92 -21.97 -14.39
N GLU A 113 -19.76 -22.45 -13.92
CA GLU A 113 -19.48 -23.88 -13.75
C GLU A 113 -20.22 -24.49 -12.54
N ALA A 114 -20.75 -23.65 -11.65
CA ALA A 114 -21.50 -24.12 -10.48
C ALA A 114 -22.92 -24.61 -10.80
N LEU A 115 -23.44 -24.32 -12.00
CA LEU A 115 -24.81 -24.67 -12.39
C LEU A 115 -24.86 -25.95 -13.21
N GLN A 116 -25.83 -26.80 -12.89
CA GLN A 116 -26.10 -28.02 -13.66
C GLN A 116 -26.98 -27.71 -14.89
N PRO A 117 -26.97 -28.58 -15.92
CA PRO A 117 -27.87 -28.44 -17.08
C PRO A 117 -29.34 -28.28 -16.67
N GLY A 118 -30.02 -27.31 -17.29
CA GLY A 118 -31.41 -26.97 -16.98
C GLY A 118 -31.60 -26.21 -15.65
N GLN A 119 -30.53 -25.74 -15.02
CA GLN A 119 -30.59 -24.75 -13.95
C GLN A 119 -30.29 -23.35 -14.49
N VAL A 120 -31.07 -22.37 -14.04
CA VAL A 120 -30.83 -20.96 -14.31
C VAL A 120 -30.90 -20.20 -13.01
N GLU A 121 -29.86 -19.47 -12.69
CA GLU A 121 -29.82 -18.61 -11.53
C GLU A 121 -30.19 -17.18 -11.91
N VAL A 122 -31.01 -16.56 -11.08
CA VAL A 122 -31.52 -15.19 -11.27
C VAL A 122 -31.03 -14.33 -10.11
N LYS A 123 -30.41 -13.19 -10.45
CA LYS A 123 -30.02 -12.16 -9.49
C LYS A 123 -30.70 -10.83 -9.81
N PHE A 124 -31.31 -10.24 -8.81
CA PHE A 124 -31.87 -8.89 -8.86
C PHE A 124 -31.90 -8.30 -7.45
N GLY A 125 -32.09 -6.99 -7.32
CA GLY A 125 -32.15 -6.35 -6.00
C GLY A 125 -31.54 -4.95 -6.01
N HIS A 126 -31.47 -4.35 -4.83
CA HIS A 126 -30.97 -2.98 -4.67
C HIS A 126 -29.50 -2.82 -5.03
N ALA A 127 -28.71 -3.89 -4.89
CA ALA A 127 -27.28 -3.88 -5.20
C ALA A 127 -26.94 -4.55 -6.54
N VAL A 128 -27.95 -4.86 -7.37
CA VAL A 128 -27.76 -5.35 -8.75
C VAL A 128 -27.93 -4.17 -9.69
N TYR A 129 -26.83 -3.77 -10.32
CA TYR A 129 -26.81 -2.63 -11.22
C TYR A 129 -26.12 -2.99 -12.54
N LEU A 130 -26.79 -2.70 -13.65
CA LEU A 130 -26.26 -2.88 -15.00
C LEU A 130 -26.08 -1.51 -15.65
N PRO A 131 -24.84 -1.07 -15.95
CA PRO A 131 -24.58 0.26 -16.49
C PRO A 131 -25.14 0.44 -17.90
N ALA A 132 -25.42 1.68 -18.27
CA ALA A 132 -25.82 2.00 -19.63
C ALA A 132 -24.63 1.76 -20.59
N PRO A 133 -24.86 1.48 -21.89
CA PRO A 133 -23.77 1.23 -22.84
C PRO A 133 -22.70 2.35 -22.92
N ASN A 134 -23.09 3.59 -22.60
CA ASN A 134 -22.25 4.78 -22.62
C ASN A 134 -22.01 5.37 -21.22
N GLU A 135 -22.35 4.65 -20.16
CA GLU A 135 -22.13 5.12 -18.80
C GLU A 135 -20.68 4.90 -18.39
N GLU A 136 -20.02 5.99 -18.02
CA GLU A 136 -18.63 5.94 -17.60
C GLU A 136 -18.51 5.51 -16.14
N VAL A 137 -17.43 4.80 -15.82
CA VAL A 137 -17.09 4.44 -14.44
C VAL A 137 -16.83 5.72 -13.64
N GLN A 138 -17.44 5.84 -12.48
CA GLN A 138 -17.22 6.95 -11.54
C GLN A 138 -16.04 6.64 -10.61
N TYR A 139 -16.02 5.44 -10.05
CA TYR A 139 -14.96 4.97 -9.15
C TYR A 139 -14.51 3.55 -9.50
N THR A 140 -13.23 3.25 -9.24
CA THR A 140 -12.70 1.90 -9.19
C THR A 140 -12.39 1.54 -7.75
N VAL A 141 -12.86 0.37 -7.32
CA VAL A 141 -12.63 -0.16 -5.98
C VAL A 141 -11.55 -1.24 -6.05
N SER A 142 -10.55 -1.12 -5.19
CA SER A 142 -9.54 -2.16 -4.99
C SER A 142 -9.36 -2.47 -3.51
N VAL A 143 -8.88 -3.67 -3.23
CA VAL A 143 -8.62 -4.13 -1.87
C VAL A 143 -7.17 -4.59 -1.70
N SER A 144 -6.71 -4.62 -0.47
CA SER A 144 -5.40 -5.15 -0.09
C SER A 144 -5.43 -5.69 1.34
N ARG A 145 -4.61 -6.68 1.65
CA ARG A 145 -4.42 -7.17 3.03
C ARG A 145 -3.15 -6.62 3.68
N ASP A 146 -2.19 -6.18 2.86
CA ASP A 146 -0.82 -5.85 3.25
C ASP A 146 -0.41 -4.42 2.85
N SER A 147 -1.32 -3.64 2.26
CA SER A 147 -1.11 -2.31 1.67
C SER A 147 -0.15 -2.23 0.49
N ALA A 148 0.45 -3.36 0.10
CA ALA A 148 1.45 -3.45 -0.96
C ALA A 148 0.84 -3.93 -2.27
N ILE A 149 0.06 -5.01 -2.21
CA ILE A 149 -0.58 -5.60 -3.38
C ILE A 149 -2.05 -5.22 -3.36
N TRP A 150 -2.48 -4.53 -4.42
CA TRP A 150 -3.85 -4.03 -4.57
C TRP A 150 -4.58 -4.76 -5.69
N GLN A 151 -5.64 -5.47 -5.32
CA GLN A 151 -6.45 -6.24 -6.25
C GLN A 151 -7.71 -5.46 -6.63
N PRO A 152 -7.98 -5.21 -7.92
CA PRO A 152 -9.22 -4.58 -8.35
C PRO A 152 -10.41 -5.50 -8.04
N VAL A 153 -11.50 -4.93 -7.54
CA VAL A 153 -12.73 -5.67 -7.21
C VAL A 153 -13.84 -5.32 -8.19
N CYS A 154 -14.21 -4.04 -8.29
CA CYS A 154 -15.31 -3.63 -9.15
C CYS A 154 -15.27 -2.14 -9.53
N PRO A 155 -15.87 -1.77 -10.67
CA PRO A 155 -16.24 -0.39 -10.97
C PRO A 155 -17.52 0.01 -10.21
N ILE A 156 -17.67 1.31 -9.94
CA ILE A 156 -18.91 1.94 -9.45
C ILE A 156 -19.34 2.97 -10.49
N TYR A 157 -20.60 2.95 -10.86
CA TYR A 157 -21.20 3.83 -11.86
C TYR A 157 -22.08 4.91 -11.22
N PRO A 158 -22.23 6.09 -11.86
CA PRO A 158 -22.98 7.22 -11.32
C PRO A 158 -24.41 6.92 -10.85
N ASN A 159 -25.11 6.03 -11.56
CA ASN A 159 -26.50 5.70 -11.23
C ASN A 159 -26.63 4.41 -10.38
N GLY A 160 -25.52 3.71 -10.12
CA GLY A 160 -25.49 2.51 -9.29
C GLY A 160 -25.51 2.86 -7.81
N ARG A 161 -26.69 2.82 -7.18
CA ARG A 161 -26.95 3.33 -5.82
C ARG A 161 -26.29 2.54 -4.69
N LEU A 162 -26.11 1.24 -4.87
CA LEU A 162 -25.58 0.37 -3.83
C LEU A 162 -24.71 -0.72 -4.47
N THR A 163 -23.57 -0.99 -3.86
CA THR A 163 -22.73 -2.14 -4.17
C THR A 163 -22.36 -2.85 -2.89
N VAL A 164 -22.53 -4.17 -2.86
CA VAL A 164 -22.19 -5.01 -1.71
C VAL A 164 -20.96 -5.84 -2.04
N LEU A 165 -19.94 -5.75 -1.18
CA LEU A 165 -18.76 -6.59 -1.22
C LEU A 165 -18.84 -7.62 -0.09
N GLY A 166 -18.46 -8.86 -0.38
CA GLY A 166 -18.52 -9.95 0.59
C GLY A 166 -17.65 -11.13 0.22
N ALA A 167 -17.84 -12.24 0.92
CA ALA A 167 -17.06 -13.47 0.74
C ALA A 167 -17.35 -14.16 -0.60
N ASP A 168 -18.61 -14.14 -1.05
CA ASP A 168 -19.09 -14.89 -2.20
C ASP A 168 -20.08 -14.08 -3.05
N THR A 169 -20.32 -14.56 -4.27
CA THR A 169 -21.23 -13.95 -5.23
C THR A 169 -22.70 -14.33 -5.00
N ALA A 170 -22.99 -15.19 -4.02
CA ALA A 170 -24.36 -15.56 -3.66
C ALA A 170 -24.99 -14.51 -2.76
N SER A 171 -24.20 -13.89 -1.89
CA SER A 171 -24.65 -12.91 -0.90
C SER A 171 -24.21 -11.47 -1.19
N ALA A 172 -23.26 -11.27 -2.10
CA ALA A 172 -22.71 -9.96 -2.45
C ALA A 172 -22.82 -9.65 -3.96
N THR A 173 -22.78 -8.36 -4.31
CA THR A 173 -22.64 -7.92 -5.71
C THR A 173 -21.31 -8.40 -6.29
N HIS A 174 -20.24 -8.29 -5.49
CA HIS A 174 -18.90 -8.74 -5.85
C HIS A 174 -18.27 -9.51 -4.69
N ALA A 175 -17.78 -10.72 -5.00
CA ALA A 175 -16.93 -11.46 -4.09
C ALA A 175 -15.54 -10.82 -4.07
N VAL A 176 -14.98 -10.67 -2.88
CA VAL A 176 -13.64 -10.11 -2.68
C VAL A 176 -12.64 -11.26 -2.52
N PRO A 177 -11.60 -11.35 -3.37
CA PRO A 177 -10.59 -12.39 -3.22
C PRO A 177 -9.87 -12.27 -1.88
N GLY A 178 -9.66 -13.41 -1.21
CA GLY A 178 -8.98 -13.45 0.08
C GLY A 178 -9.76 -12.79 1.22
N TRP A 179 -11.10 -12.75 1.12
CA TRP A 179 -11.99 -12.20 2.14
C TRP A 179 -11.58 -12.66 3.55
N PRO A 180 -11.16 -11.74 4.44
CA PRO A 180 -10.57 -12.11 5.72
C PRO A 180 -11.60 -12.26 6.85
N PHE A 181 -12.88 -11.98 6.57
CA PHE A 181 -13.95 -11.97 7.58
C PHE A 181 -14.86 -13.19 7.46
N ALA A 182 -15.78 -13.34 8.40
CA ALA A 182 -16.84 -14.34 8.30
C ALA A 182 -17.75 -14.06 7.08
N VAL A 183 -18.47 -15.10 6.63
CA VAL A 183 -19.31 -15.08 5.42
C VAL A 183 -20.47 -14.10 5.54
N ASP A 184 -20.95 -13.82 6.76
CA ASP A 184 -22.00 -12.85 7.05
C ASP A 184 -21.52 -11.39 7.08
N GLY A 185 -20.20 -11.18 7.06
CA GLY A 185 -19.59 -9.86 6.92
C GLY A 185 -19.85 -9.29 5.53
N SER A 186 -20.19 -8.00 5.45
CA SER A 186 -20.32 -7.29 4.18
C SER A 186 -19.89 -5.83 4.28
N ILE A 187 -19.40 -5.31 3.16
CA ILE A 187 -19.09 -3.88 2.98
C ILE A 187 -20.09 -3.32 1.98
N LEU A 188 -20.73 -2.22 2.33
CA LEU A 188 -21.71 -1.53 1.53
C LEU A 188 -21.08 -0.24 1.02
N LEU A 189 -21.09 -0.06 -0.28
CA LEU A 189 -20.73 1.17 -0.96
C LEU A 189 -22.01 1.83 -1.44
N ILE A 190 -22.36 2.96 -0.84
CA ILE A 190 -23.60 3.69 -1.08
C ILE A 190 -23.27 4.91 -1.93
N ASN A 191 -23.93 5.01 -3.08
CA ASN A 191 -23.75 6.08 -4.05
C ASN A 191 -25.03 6.92 -4.17
N ASP A 192 -25.01 8.10 -3.56
CA ASP A 192 -26.14 9.04 -3.63
C ASP A 192 -26.17 9.86 -4.94
N GLY A 193 -25.27 9.56 -5.87
CA GLY A 193 -25.30 10.07 -7.24
C GLY A 193 -23.94 10.59 -7.72
N PRO A 194 -23.87 11.13 -8.95
CA PRO A 194 -22.61 11.56 -9.57
C PRO A 194 -21.83 12.59 -8.75
N ASP A 195 -22.53 13.47 -8.03
CA ASP A 195 -21.94 14.58 -7.28
C ASP A 195 -21.77 14.29 -5.78
N ALA A 196 -22.25 13.14 -5.31
CA ALA A 196 -22.16 12.74 -3.90
C ALA A 196 -20.89 11.90 -3.65
N PRO A 197 -20.21 12.08 -2.51
CA PRO A 197 -19.12 11.19 -2.13
C PRO A 197 -19.66 9.78 -1.89
N LEU A 198 -18.91 8.76 -2.32
CA LEU A 198 -19.23 7.37 -2.03
C LEU A 198 -19.13 7.12 -0.53
N GLU A 199 -20.24 6.72 0.10
CA GLU A 199 -20.28 6.36 1.51
C GLU A 199 -19.96 4.88 1.69
N LEU A 200 -19.13 4.56 2.68
CA LEU A 200 -18.78 3.19 3.04
C LEU A 200 -19.38 2.82 4.39
N GLN A 201 -20.13 1.72 4.41
CA GLN A 201 -20.65 1.11 5.64
C GLN A 201 -20.20 -0.35 5.75
N VAL A 202 -20.13 -0.86 6.98
CA VAL A 202 -19.80 -2.25 7.28
C VAL A 202 -20.95 -2.91 8.02
N ARG A 203 -21.23 -4.18 7.72
CA ARG A 203 -22.31 -4.95 8.35
C ARG A 203 -21.80 -6.34 8.78
N PRO A 204 -22.21 -6.82 9.98
CA PRO A 204 -23.02 -6.13 10.99
C PRO A 204 -22.33 -4.89 11.60
N LYS A 205 -23.10 -3.85 11.94
CA LYS A 205 -22.55 -2.52 12.32
C LYS A 205 -21.57 -2.57 13.49
N GLU A 206 -21.83 -3.44 14.46
CA GLU A 206 -21.02 -3.56 15.67
C GLU A 206 -19.94 -4.65 15.59
N ALA A 207 -19.85 -5.39 14.48
CA ALA A 207 -18.87 -6.45 14.30
C ALA A 207 -17.52 -5.94 13.76
N PHE A 208 -17.49 -4.72 13.22
CA PHE A 208 -16.34 -4.18 12.51
C PHE A 208 -15.97 -2.77 12.98
N GLU A 209 -14.68 -2.48 12.94
CA GLU A 209 -14.14 -1.13 12.98
C GLU A 209 -13.77 -0.71 11.56
N CYS A 210 -14.19 0.49 11.16
CA CYS A 210 -13.85 1.05 9.86
C CYS A 210 -13.36 2.49 10.04
N SER A 211 -12.17 2.78 9.53
CA SER A 211 -11.56 4.12 9.60
C SER A 211 -10.89 4.48 8.29
N PHE A 212 -11.07 5.71 7.82
CA PHE A 212 -10.34 6.25 6.67
C PHE A 212 -9.01 6.87 7.13
N ASP A 213 -7.90 6.54 6.46
CA ASP A 213 -6.62 7.24 6.61
C ASP A 213 -6.44 8.21 5.43
N PRO A 214 -6.58 9.54 5.62
CA PRO A 214 -6.40 10.53 4.56
C PRO A 214 -4.98 10.57 3.99
N ALA A 215 -3.97 10.24 4.80
CA ALA A 215 -2.57 10.26 4.37
C ALA A 215 -2.25 9.04 3.48
N ALA A 216 -2.91 7.90 3.73
CA ALA A 216 -2.73 6.69 2.95
C ALA A 216 -3.75 6.56 1.79
N GLY A 217 -4.88 7.26 1.87
CA GLY A 217 -5.91 7.31 0.83
C GLY A 217 -6.76 6.05 0.72
N TYR A 218 -6.93 5.30 1.82
CA TYR A 218 -7.76 4.09 1.86
C TYR A 218 -8.43 3.90 3.23
N TYR A 219 -9.49 3.10 3.23
CA TYR A 219 -10.17 2.64 4.45
C TYR A 219 -9.47 1.41 5.01
N THR A 220 -9.35 1.34 6.33
CA THR A 220 -8.95 0.13 7.07
C THR A 220 -10.18 -0.43 7.77
N ILE A 221 -10.48 -1.70 7.51
CA ILE A 221 -11.60 -2.44 8.07
C ILE A 221 -11.04 -3.59 8.91
N ARG A 222 -11.48 -3.71 10.17
CA ARG A 222 -11.05 -4.75 11.12
C ARG A 222 -12.26 -5.43 11.75
N ALA A 223 -12.16 -6.73 12.00
CA ALA A 223 -13.14 -7.42 12.85
C ALA A 223 -12.88 -7.10 14.34
N ARG A 224 -13.93 -6.79 15.11
CA ARG A 224 -13.82 -6.51 16.56
C ARG A 224 -13.61 -7.75 17.41
N ALA A 225 -14.12 -8.90 16.98
CA ALA A 225 -13.92 -10.19 17.63
C ALA A 225 -12.95 -11.03 16.80
N ALA A 226 -11.69 -11.13 17.24
CA ALA A 226 -10.75 -12.11 16.70
C ALA A 226 -10.97 -13.43 17.45
N GLU A 227 -11.75 -14.36 16.90
CA GLU A 227 -12.02 -15.67 17.52
C GLU A 227 -10.81 -16.62 17.49
N THR A 228 -9.61 -16.19 17.10
CA THR A 228 -8.42 -17.05 17.13
C THR A 228 -7.15 -16.25 17.35
N ALA A 229 -6.23 -16.81 18.14
CA ALA A 229 -4.91 -16.24 18.41
C ALA A 229 -4.12 -16.08 17.11
N GLY A 230 -4.07 -14.85 16.60
CA GLY A 230 -3.41 -14.46 15.35
C GLY A 230 -3.55 -12.96 15.10
N THR A 231 -2.95 -12.46 14.02
CA THR A 231 -3.12 -11.07 13.57
C THR A 231 -4.60 -10.83 13.28
N PRO A 232 -5.25 -9.78 13.83
CA PRO A 232 -6.67 -9.54 13.61
C PRO A 232 -6.97 -9.42 12.12
N ALA A 233 -8.05 -10.08 11.68
CA ALA A 233 -8.51 -10.01 10.30
C ALA A 233 -8.69 -8.54 9.87
N ARG A 234 -7.98 -8.15 8.81
CA ARG A 234 -7.95 -6.79 8.28
C ARG A 234 -8.10 -6.80 6.77
N LEU A 235 -8.88 -5.87 6.27
CA LEU A 235 -8.99 -5.55 4.85
C LEU A 235 -8.79 -4.05 4.65
N LEU A 236 -8.00 -3.70 3.64
CA LEU A 236 -7.86 -2.35 3.16
C LEU A 236 -8.71 -2.17 1.92
N LEU A 237 -9.42 -1.04 1.83
CA LEU A 237 -10.27 -0.73 0.69
C LEU A 237 -9.93 0.66 0.17
N LYS A 238 -9.57 0.74 -1.11
CA LYS A 238 -9.25 1.99 -1.80
C LYS A 238 -10.31 2.26 -2.86
N VAL A 239 -10.85 3.46 -2.83
CA VAL A 239 -11.80 3.97 -3.82
C VAL A 239 -11.08 5.06 -4.62
N THR A 240 -10.85 4.81 -5.90
CA THR A 240 -10.16 5.75 -6.77
C THR A 240 -11.13 6.30 -7.81
N PRO A 241 -11.30 7.62 -7.95
CA PRO A 241 -12.08 8.19 -9.05
C PRO A 241 -11.51 7.76 -10.40
N ALA A 242 -12.34 7.29 -11.32
CA ALA A 242 -11.88 6.85 -12.65
C ALA A 242 -11.35 8.04 -13.47
N GLN A 243 -12.01 9.19 -13.36
CA GLN A 243 -11.47 10.47 -13.78
C GLN A 243 -10.79 11.15 -12.59
N ALA A 244 -9.62 10.64 -12.18
CA ALA A 244 -8.64 11.55 -11.65
C ALA A 244 -8.28 12.48 -12.82
N LYS A 245 -9.00 13.60 -12.98
CA LYS A 245 -8.49 14.76 -13.70
C LYS A 245 -7.09 14.91 -13.16
N ALA A 246 -6.08 14.60 -13.97
CA ALA A 246 -4.71 14.97 -13.66
C ALA A 246 -4.83 16.43 -13.26
N ALA A 247 -4.57 16.73 -11.98
CA ALA A 247 -4.57 18.11 -11.53
C ALA A 247 -3.69 18.83 -12.55
N PRO A 248 -4.19 19.86 -13.26
CA PRO A 248 -3.41 20.51 -14.28
C PRO A 248 -2.11 20.88 -13.60
N ALA A 249 -1.01 20.30 -14.08
CA ALA A 249 0.31 20.62 -13.60
C ALA A 249 0.35 22.14 -13.54
N ALA A 250 0.52 22.68 -12.34
CA ALA A 250 0.61 24.12 -12.16
C ALA A 250 1.68 24.58 -13.14
N ARG A 251 1.26 25.28 -14.20
CA ARG A 251 2.19 25.93 -15.11
C ARG A 251 3.11 26.75 -14.22
N PRO A 252 4.44 26.63 -14.34
CA PRO A 252 5.34 27.44 -13.55
C PRO A 252 4.98 28.90 -13.84
N ALA A 253 4.52 29.61 -12.83
CA ALA A 253 4.37 31.04 -12.90
C ALA A 253 5.76 31.59 -13.26
N SER A 254 5.87 32.19 -14.44
CA SER A 254 7.05 32.94 -14.87
C SER A 254 7.42 33.94 -13.79
N ALA A 255 8.62 33.77 -13.22
CA ALA A 255 9.16 34.61 -12.18
C ALA A 255 9.32 36.06 -12.68
N PRO A 256 8.82 37.07 -11.95
CA PRO A 256 9.29 38.44 -12.12
C PRO A 256 10.67 38.62 -11.42
N PRO A 257 11.52 39.53 -11.95
CA PRO A 257 12.95 39.59 -11.63
C PRO A 257 13.24 40.12 -10.22
N ALA A 258 14.38 39.67 -9.68
CA ALA A 258 14.89 40.01 -8.35
C ALA A 258 15.47 41.42 -8.26
N PRO A 259 15.18 42.17 -7.18
CA PRO A 259 16.05 43.24 -6.71
C PRO A 259 16.96 42.77 -5.56
N ARG A 260 18.27 43.00 -5.72
CA ARG A 260 19.34 42.86 -4.71
C ARG A 260 19.59 44.22 -3.99
N PRO A 261 20.35 44.25 -2.88
CA PRO A 261 19.97 44.91 -1.62
C PRO A 261 20.66 46.27 -1.38
N PRO A 262 20.28 47.00 -0.31
CA PRO A 262 21.22 47.85 0.41
C PRO A 262 21.64 47.23 1.75
N ALA A 263 22.87 47.55 2.11
CA ALA A 263 23.67 46.96 3.16
C ALA A 263 23.78 47.87 4.41
N VAL A 264 24.39 47.30 5.45
CA VAL A 264 25.14 47.95 6.54
C VAL A 264 24.34 48.64 7.67
N TRP A 265 24.45 48.07 8.87
CA TRP A 265 25.08 48.79 9.99
C TRP A 265 25.71 47.82 11.00
N LYS A 266 27.04 47.86 11.06
CA LYS A 266 27.82 47.47 12.24
C LYS A 266 27.84 48.65 13.20
N THR A 267 27.80 48.37 14.50
CA THR A 267 28.41 49.25 15.50
C THR A 267 29.17 48.40 16.50
N ARG A 268 30.46 48.72 16.64
CA ARG A 268 31.40 48.19 17.65
C ARG A 268 31.90 49.39 18.43
N ALA A 269 31.93 49.30 19.76
CA ALA A 269 32.84 49.96 20.72
C ALA A 269 32.15 49.93 22.09
N ARG A 270 32.79 49.69 23.23
CA ARG A 270 34.19 49.45 23.61
C ARG A 270 34.18 48.87 25.05
N SER A 271 35.29 48.24 25.44
CA SER A 271 35.56 47.72 26.79
C SER A 271 35.95 48.81 27.78
N LEU A 272 35.95 48.43 29.06
CA LEU A 272 36.92 48.87 30.07
C LEU A 272 37.20 47.67 31.00
N ASP A 273 38.46 47.23 31.01
CA ASP A 273 39.15 46.48 32.08
C ASP A 273 39.22 47.39 33.35
N ASP A 274 39.68 47.03 34.55
CA ASP A 274 40.47 45.93 35.08
C ASP A 274 40.41 46.01 36.63
N ALA A 275 40.91 44.95 37.27
CA ALA A 275 41.74 44.97 38.48
C ALA A 275 41.18 44.64 39.89
N GLU A 276 41.93 43.71 40.49
CA GLU A 276 42.29 43.45 41.90
C GLU A 276 41.43 42.43 42.69
N LEU A 277 41.89 41.21 43.00
CA LEU A 277 43.05 40.66 43.75
C LEU A 277 42.86 40.54 45.27
N THR A 278 43.46 39.46 45.83
CA THR A 278 43.71 39.09 47.24
C THR A 278 42.53 38.53 48.06
N ALA A 279 42.61 37.49 48.92
CA ALA A 279 43.69 36.60 49.41
C ALA A 279 43.10 35.32 50.08
N VAL A 280 43.96 34.30 50.24
CA VAL A 280 43.83 32.99 50.98
C VAL A 280 44.12 33.19 52.51
N PRO A 281 44.32 32.19 53.41
CA PRO A 281 43.87 30.79 53.59
C PRO A 281 43.46 30.44 55.06
N VAL A 282 42.90 29.23 55.35
CA VAL A 282 43.20 28.48 56.61
C VAL A 282 43.08 26.95 56.40
N LEU A 283 44.12 26.22 56.81
CA LEU A 283 44.27 24.76 56.93
C LEU A 283 44.14 24.33 58.40
N HIS A 284 43.64 23.11 58.68
CA HIS A 284 44.06 22.13 59.73
C HIS A 284 43.07 20.94 59.73
N ARG A 285 43.38 19.64 59.93
CA ARG A 285 44.60 18.85 60.24
C ARG A 285 44.27 17.35 60.02
N ALA A 286 45.30 16.51 59.94
CA ALA A 286 45.39 15.16 59.36
C ALA A 286 44.99 13.90 60.20
N ALA A 287 44.54 12.85 59.47
CA ALA A 287 44.85 11.39 59.44
C ALA A 287 44.88 10.50 60.72
N PRO A 288 44.55 9.17 60.63
CA PRO A 288 45.43 8.14 60.01
C PRO A 288 44.76 7.05 59.12
N ALA A 289 45.56 6.40 58.28
CA ALA A 289 45.24 5.36 57.26
C ALA A 289 45.19 3.90 57.83
N PRO A 290 44.75 2.82 57.10
CA PRO A 290 45.53 2.22 55.99
C PRO A 290 44.79 1.37 54.87
N VAL A 291 45.35 1.41 53.63
CA VAL A 291 45.41 0.41 52.49
C VAL A 291 44.14 -0.11 51.72
N PRO A 292 44.26 -0.61 50.45
CA PRO A 292 43.77 0.08 49.24
C PRO A 292 42.66 -0.69 48.49
N SER A 293 41.72 0.04 47.88
CA SER A 293 40.91 -0.51 46.77
C SER A 293 41.13 0.36 45.54
N GLN A 294 41.51 -0.27 44.43
CA GLN A 294 41.71 0.36 43.14
C GLN A 294 40.41 1.06 42.70
N ASP A 295 40.34 2.36 42.92
CA ASP A 295 39.27 3.20 42.41
C ASP A 295 39.62 3.54 40.96
N ALA A 296 39.21 2.67 40.05
CA ALA A 296 39.18 3.00 38.63
C ALA A 296 38.16 4.14 38.48
N THR A 297 38.65 5.36 38.30
CA THR A 297 37.87 6.54 37.92
C THR A 297 36.92 6.15 36.78
N TYR A 298 35.65 5.93 37.12
CA TYR A 298 34.60 5.62 36.16
C TYR A 298 34.27 6.91 35.41
N ALA A 299 35.07 7.24 34.40
CA ALA A 299 34.71 8.25 33.43
C ALA A 299 33.48 7.71 32.68
N PRO A 300 32.33 8.43 32.65
CA PRO A 300 31.18 7.98 31.88
C PRO A 300 31.59 7.96 30.40
N VAL A 301 31.85 6.76 29.88
CA VAL A 301 32.07 6.56 28.44
C VAL A 301 30.74 6.91 27.77
N LEU A 302 30.72 8.02 27.01
CA LEU A 302 29.62 8.36 26.12
C LEU A 302 29.41 7.17 25.17
N ARG A 303 28.35 6.40 25.40
CA ARG A 303 28.00 5.22 24.60
C ARG A 303 27.26 5.67 23.36
N GLN A 304 28.00 6.15 22.38
CA GLN A 304 27.47 6.52 21.08
C GLN A 304 27.10 5.27 20.26
N ARG A 305 26.19 5.43 19.29
CA ARG A 305 25.69 4.32 18.47
C ARG A 305 25.59 4.71 17.00
N VAL A 306 25.86 3.76 16.13
CA VAL A 306 25.57 3.88 14.69
C VAL A 306 24.37 3.01 14.38
N SER A 307 23.33 3.60 13.80
CA SER A 307 22.10 2.88 13.47
C SER A 307 21.81 2.90 11.98
N LEU A 308 21.44 1.76 11.39
CA LEU A 308 20.94 1.70 10.03
C LEU A 308 19.46 2.09 10.05
N VAL A 309 19.11 3.24 9.46
CA VAL A 309 17.73 3.74 9.49
C VAL A 309 16.99 3.60 8.17
N ALA A 310 17.73 3.46 7.06
CA ALA A 310 17.15 3.29 5.74
C ALA A 310 18.12 2.58 4.79
N LEU A 311 17.57 2.03 3.71
CA LEU A 311 18.31 1.50 2.57
C LEU A 311 18.14 2.42 1.36
N ALA A 312 19.24 2.95 0.85
CA ALA A 312 19.29 3.70 -0.40
C ALA A 312 19.41 2.72 -1.56
N LEU A 313 18.34 2.54 -2.33
CA LEU A 313 18.30 1.58 -3.43
C LEU A 313 19.09 2.14 -4.62
N PRO A 314 20.20 1.50 -5.04
CA PRO A 314 21.05 2.00 -6.11
C PRO A 314 20.29 1.99 -7.44
N ARG A 315 20.75 2.71 -8.45
CA ARG A 315 20.33 2.46 -9.84
C ARG A 315 21.10 1.27 -10.39
N LEU A 316 20.44 0.12 -10.56
CA LEU A 316 21.07 -1.08 -11.14
C LEU A 316 21.50 -0.87 -12.59
N SER A 317 20.85 0.03 -13.32
CA SER A 317 21.23 0.39 -14.69
C SER A 317 22.70 0.85 -14.81
N ARG A 318 23.26 1.44 -13.75
CA ARG A 318 24.68 1.86 -13.68
C ARG A 318 25.66 0.69 -13.52
N TYR A 319 25.16 -0.47 -13.11
CA TYR A 319 25.94 -1.67 -12.83
C TYR A 319 25.66 -2.80 -13.82
N ARG A 320 24.99 -2.52 -14.95
CA ARG A 320 24.64 -3.53 -15.96
C ARG A 320 25.84 -4.37 -16.41
N ASP A 321 27.02 -3.76 -16.51
CA ASP A 321 28.25 -4.41 -16.97
C ASP A 321 28.79 -5.44 -15.94
N THR A 322 28.27 -5.41 -14.71
CA THR A 322 28.58 -6.41 -13.66
C THR A 322 27.71 -7.67 -13.74
N GLY A 323 26.72 -7.70 -14.63
CA GLY A 323 25.74 -8.77 -14.74
C GLY A 323 24.59 -8.69 -13.73
N ALA A 324 24.59 -7.71 -12.82
CA ALA A 324 23.51 -7.46 -11.87
C ALA A 324 22.19 -7.11 -12.58
N ALA A 325 21.14 -7.88 -12.31
CA ALA A 325 19.83 -7.71 -12.93
C ALA A 325 18.70 -7.44 -11.94
N LEU A 326 18.85 -7.89 -10.68
CA LEU A 326 17.80 -7.82 -9.68
C LEU A 326 18.41 -7.71 -8.27
N LEU A 327 17.95 -6.73 -7.50
CA LEU A 327 18.26 -6.57 -6.08
C LEU A 327 16.96 -6.78 -5.28
N GLU A 328 16.93 -7.76 -4.39
CA GLU A 328 15.76 -8.17 -3.62
C GLU A 328 16.09 -8.35 -2.14
N PHE A 329 15.23 -7.80 -1.27
CA PHE A 329 15.34 -7.98 0.17
C PHE A 329 13.96 -7.94 0.81
N GLY A 330 13.86 -8.46 2.04
CA GLY A 330 12.63 -8.59 2.79
C GLY A 330 12.74 -8.05 4.22
N LEU A 331 11.59 -7.65 4.75
CA LEU A 331 11.32 -7.47 6.17
C LEU A 331 10.68 -8.76 6.69
N ALA A 332 11.32 -9.41 7.65
CA ALA A 332 10.76 -10.54 8.36
C ALA A 332 9.65 -10.08 9.33
N PRO A 333 8.84 -11.01 9.88
CA PRO A 333 7.79 -10.66 10.85
C PRO A 333 8.31 -9.98 12.12
N ASP A 334 9.56 -10.20 12.51
CA ASP A 334 10.25 -9.51 13.60
C ASP A 334 10.86 -8.16 13.19
N LEU A 335 10.62 -7.73 11.95
CA LEU A 335 11.17 -6.52 11.31
C LEU A 335 12.66 -6.58 10.98
N ALA A 336 13.30 -7.75 11.09
CA ALA A 336 14.66 -7.92 10.61
C ALA A 336 14.72 -7.77 9.08
N VAL A 337 15.77 -7.11 8.59
CA VAL A 337 16.02 -6.93 7.16
C VAL A 337 17.00 -8.00 6.68
N GLY A 338 16.74 -8.61 5.54
CA GLY A 338 17.65 -9.58 4.93
C GLY A 338 17.18 -10.04 3.55
N PRO A 339 17.69 -11.18 3.05
CA PRO A 339 17.23 -11.75 1.79
C PRO A 339 15.71 -11.97 1.80
N LEU A 340 15.07 -11.79 0.65
CA LEU A 340 13.63 -12.01 0.52
C LEU A 340 13.28 -13.48 0.83
N GLN A 341 12.41 -13.70 1.82
CA GLN A 341 11.96 -15.03 2.25
C GLN A 341 10.47 -15.25 1.98
N PRO A 342 10.03 -16.49 1.69
CA PRO A 342 8.63 -16.87 1.73
C PRO A 342 8.03 -16.58 3.12
N GLY A 343 6.85 -15.98 3.18
CA GLY A 343 6.20 -15.61 4.45
C GLY A 343 6.81 -14.37 5.14
N GLY A 344 7.70 -13.64 4.48
CA GLY A 344 8.12 -12.30 4.91
C GLY A 344 6.94 -11.32 4.97
N LEU A 345 7.06 -10.30 5.83
CA LEU A 345 6.02 -9.29 6.05
C LEU A 345 5.86 -8.37 4.83
N LEU A 346 6.98 -7.89 4.29
CA LEU A 346 7.04 -7.02 3.12
C LEU A 346 8.43 -7.08 2.52
N GLY A 347 8.53 -7.22 1.21
CA GLY A 347 9.78 -7.19 0.47
C GLY A 347 9.81 -6.09 -0.58
N PHE A 348 11.02 -5.83 -1.06
CA PHE A 348 11.28 -4.90 -2.14
C PHE A 348 12.17 -5.55 -3.17
N ALA A 349 11.86 -5.27 -4.44
CA ALA A 349 12.68 -5.67 -5.56
C ALA A 349 13.00 -4.44 -6.42
N LEU A 350 14.20 -4.41 -6.95
CA LEU A 350 14.66 -3.42 -7.92
C LEU A 350 15.24 -4.15 -9.12
N ASP A 351 14.73 -3.88 -10.32
CA ASP A 351 15.22 -4.52 -11.54
C ASP A 351 16.27 -3.68 -12.30
N ALA A 352 16.83 -4.26 -13.36
CA ALA A 352 17.80 -3.62 -14.25
C ALA A 352 17.31 -2.34 -14.94
N SER A 353 15.99 -2.11 -14.98
CA SER A 353 15.37 -0.88 -15.51
C SER A 353 15.17 0.20 -14.44
N ASP A 354 15.74 -0.01 -13.24
CA ASP A 354 15.58 0.82 -12.06
C ASP A 354 14.13 0.91 -11.54
N ALA A 355 13.25 -0.01 -11.95
CA ALA A 355 11.88 -0.05 -11.46
C ALA A 355 11.82 -0.71 -10.07
N VAL A 356 11.11 -0.07 -9.14
CA VAL A 356 10.92 -0.55 -7.77
C VAL A 356 9.60 -1.29 -7.66
N TYR A 357 9.63 -2.43 -6.97
CA TYR A 357 8.47 -3.27 -6.70
C TYR A 357 8.35 -3.53 -5.21
N ALA A 358 7.12 -3.62 -4.72
CA ALA A 358 6.82 -4.27 -3.45
C ALA A 358 6.50 -5.75 -3.70
N VAL A 359 6.90 -6.60 -2.77
CA VAL A 359 6.72 -8.06 -2.85
C VAL A 359 6.15 -8.56 -1.54
N THR A 360 5.08 -9.33 -1.60
CA THR A 360 4.45 -9.97 -0.44
C THR A 360 3.99 -11.38 -0.81
N ALA A 361 3.33 -12.08 0.12
CA ALA A 361 2.69 -13.36 -0.18
C ALA A 361 1.59 -13.24 -1.26
N ASP A 362 0.96 -12.07 -1.39
CA ASP A 362 -0.10 -11.83 -2.38
C ASP A 362 0.46 -11.52 -3.78
N GLY A 363 1.79 -11.38 -3.92
CA GLY A 363 2.47 -11.28 -5.21
C GLY A 363 3.51 -10.16 -5.26
N ARG A 364 3.77 -9.67 -6.48
CA ARG A 364 4.73 -8.59 -6.77
C ARG A 364 4.04 -7.49 -7.57
N GLN A 365 4.14 -6.26 -7.10
CA GLN A 365 3.54 -5.10 -7.76
C GLN A 365 4.55 -3.97 -7.91
N ARG A 366 4.59 -3.36 -9.09
CA ARG A 366 5.41 -2.15 -9.33
C ARG A 366 4.85 -1.00 -8.53
N ILE A 367 5.71 -0.24 -7.85
CA ILE A 367 5.32 0.89 -7.02
C ILE A 367 5.84 2.20 -7.58
N THR A 368 5.06 3.27 -7.40
CA THR A 368 5.52 4.64 -7.61
C THR A 368 6.25 5.12 -6.36
N VAL A 369 7.31 5.90 -6.51
CA VAL A 369 8.07 6.51 -5.41
C VAL A 369 7.80 8.03 -5.41
N PRO A 370 7.45 8.67 -4.28
CA PRO A 370 7.37 8.09 -2.93
C PRO A 370 6.16 7.19 -2.70
N ASN A 371 6.25 6.32 -1.70
CA ASN A 371 5.19 5.41 -1.27
C ASN A 371 5.21 5.15 0.24
N ARG A 372 4.13 4.58 0.77
CA ARG A 372 3.97 4.24 2.19
C ARG A 372 3.21 2.93 2.33
N PHE A 373 3.75 2.01 3.12
CA PHE A 373 3.14 0.71 3.43
C PHE A 373 2.88 0.60 4.93
N VAL A 374 1.74 0.00 5.26
CA VAL A 374 1.34 -0.39 6.61
C VAL A 374 1.01 -1.88 6.58
N PRO A 375 2.02 -2.77 6.47
CA PRO A 375 1.81 -4.21 6.26
C PRO A 375 1.21 -4.90 7.50
N ARG A 376 1.41 -4.32 8.69
CA ARG A 376 0.68 -4.68 9.91
C ARG A 376 0.46 -3.44 10.78
N ASP A 377 -0.43 -3.56 11.74
CA ASP A 377 -0.70 -2.47 12.69
C ASP A 377 0.58 -2.07 13.45
N GLY A 378 0.80 -0.77 13.56
CA GLY A 378 1.97 -0.19 14.21
C GLY A 378 3.28 -0.26 13.39
N VAL A 379 3.27 -0.83 12.19
CA VAL A 379 4.45 -0.87 11.31
C VAL A 379 4.25 0.04 10.12
N ASP A 380 5.12 1.04 10.03
CA ASP A 380 5.13 2.03 8.95
C ASP A 380 6.43 1.87 8.15
N VAL A 381 6.30 1.63 6.85
CA VAL A 381 7.45 1.53 5.94
C VAL A 381 7.29 2.58 4.86
N ARG A 382 8.20 3.55 4.82
CA ARG A 382 8.18 4.66 3.86
C ARG A 382 9.23 4.44 2.80
N VAL A 383 8.85 4.65 1.55
CA VAL A 383 9.75 4.68 0.41
C VAL A 383 9.81 6.12 -0.09
N LEU A 384 10.95 6.76 0.07
CA LEU A 384 11.15 8.16 -0.29
C LEU A 384 11.82 8.27 -1.66
N ALA A 385 11.50 9.33 -2.39
CA ALA A 385 12.27 9.72 -3.55
C ALA A 385 13.64 10.26 -3.08
N PRO A 386 14.76 9.86 -3.71
CA PRO A 386 16.05 10.48 -3.41
C PRO A 386 16.03 11.94 -3.85
N SER A 387 16.82 12.78 -3.19
CA SER A 387 17.02 14.17 -3.61
C SER A 387 17.62 14.23 -5.03
N ALA A 388 17.43 15.35 -5.73
CA ALA A 388 17.95 15.52 -7.10
C ALA A 388 19.48 15.29 -7.19
N GLN A 389 20.22 15.67 -6.14
CA GLN A 389 21.67 15.49 -6.02
C GLN A 389 22.10 14.02 -5.89
N MET A 390 21.18 13.15 -5.48
CA MET A 390 21.39 11.72 -5.29
C MET A 390 20.69 10.86 -6.37
N ALA A 391 19.76 11.45 -7.13
CA ALA A 391 18.90 10.75 -8.07
C ALA A 391 19.64 10.10 -9.25
N GLU A 392 20.86 10.54 -9.56
CA GLU A 392 21.72 9.85 -10.54
C GLU A 392 22.20 8.49 -10.02
N ARG A 393 22.31 8.30 -8.70
CA ARG A 393 22.86 7.08 -8.09
C ARG A 393 21.81 6.17 -7.49
N TYR A 394 20.69 6.72 -7.06
CA TYR A 394 19.66 6.00 -6.31
C TYR A 394 18.29 6.15 -6.97
N SER A 395 17.47 5.11 -6.84
CA SER A 395 16.07 5.08 -7.31
C SER A 395 15.08 5.39 -6.18
N ALA A 396 15.41 5.01 -4.95
CA ALA A 396 14.54 5.15 -3.78
C ALA A 396 15.34 5.09 -2.47
N ILE A 397 14.72 5.55 -1.37
CA ILE A 397 15.20 5.33 0.00
C ILE A 397 14.11 4.61 0.79
N VAL A 398 14.35 3.38 1.21
CA VAL A 398 13.42 2.58 2.01
C VAL A 398 13.73 2.79 3.50
N CYS A 399 12.88 3.52 4.20
CA CYS A 399 12.98 3.74 5.64
C CYS A 399 12.66 2.46 6.40
N LEU A 400 13.55 2.04 7.29
CA LEU A 400 13.37 0.85 8.08
C LEU A 400 12.45 1.15 9.28
N PRO A 401 11.44 0.29 9.56
CA PRO A 401 10.54 0.48 10.69
C PRO A 401 11.26 0.30 12.05
N GLN A 402 12.34 -0.49 12.06
CA GLN A 402 13.23 -0.65 13.20
C GLN A 402 14.67 -0.43 12.72
N ALA A 403 15.39 0.46 13.40
CA ALA A 403 16.76 0.77 13.06
C ALA A 403 17.74 -0.08 13.89
N PRO A 404 18.34 -1.16 13.33
CA PRO A 404 19.37 -1.90 14.03
C PRO A 404 20.58 -0.98 14.25
N GLY A 405 21.17 -1.05 15.43
CA GLY A 405 22.30 -0.19 15.79
C GLY A 405 23.39 -0.95 16.53
N LEU A 406 24.63 -0.53 16.29
CA LEU A 406 25.82 -1.08 16.93
C LEU A 406 26.52 -0.02 17.78
N PRO A 407 26.98 -0.36 18.99
CA PRO A 407 27.67 0.57 19.85
C PRO A 407 29.02 0.95 19.24
N VAL A 408 29.42 2.21 19.42
CA VAL A 408 30.75 2.72 19.06
C VAL A 408 31.37 3.42 20.26
N THR A 409 32.69 3.27 20.39
CA THR A 409 33.43 3.91 21.48
C THR A 409 33.78 5.34 21.10
N GLY A 410 33.35 6.32 21.90
CA GLY A 410 33.71 7.73 21.70
C GLY A 410 35.21 7.98 21.73
N GLY A 411 35.70 8.89 20.89
CA GLY A 411 37.12 9.23 20.77
C GLY A 411 38.01 8.19 20.07
N ALA A 412 37.48 7.02 19.71
CA ALA A 412 38.16 6.04 18.87
C ALA A 412 37.77 6.23 17.40
N ARG A 413 38.74 6.02 16.50
CA ARG A 413 38.48 5.97 15.06
C ARG A 413 37.91 4.63 14.66
N HIS A 414 36.77 4.67 14.00
CA HIS A 414 36.07 3.52 13.42
C HIS A 414 36.05 3.63 11.90
N VAL A 415 35.78 2.53 11.21
CA VAL A 415 35.67 2.51 9.75
C VAL A 415 34.40 1.78 9.32
N PHE A 416 33.75 2.30 8.29
CA PHE A 416 32.66 1.63 7.59
C PHE A 416 33.06 1.30 6.16
N GLY A 417 32.65 0.13 5.68
CA GLY A 417 32.96 -0.39 4.35
C GLY A 417 32.85 -1.91 4.30
N ARG A 418 32.96 -2.48 3.11
CA ARG A 418 32.80 -3.94 2.89
C ARG A 418 33.84 -4.78 3.65
N ALA A 419 35.02 -4.23 3.93
CA ALA A 419 36.09 -4.91 4.66
C ALA A 419 36.12 -4.60 6.17
N ALA A 420 35.16 -3.80 6.69
CA ALA A 420 35.14 -3.41 8.09
C ALA A 420 34.30 -4.40 8.93
N PRO A 421 34.90 -5.28 9.76
CA PRO A 421 34.17 -6.32 10.46
C PRO A 421 33.28 -5.77 11.59
N MET A 422 33.70 -4.68 12.24
CA MET A 422 33.01 -4.14 13.42
C MET A 422 31.56 -3.74 13.12
N LEU A 423 31.30 -3.18 11.93
CA LEU A 423 29.97 -2.72 11.51
C LEU A 423 29.31 -3.66 10.51
N ALA A 424 29.78 -4.91 10.40
CA ALA A 424 29.23 -5.88 9.46
C ALA A 424 27.76 -6.20 9.71
N GLY A 425 27.30 -6.17 10.96
CA GLY A 425 25.89 -6.39 11.31
C GLY A 425 24.92 -5.34 10.76
N LEU A 426 25.41 -4.17 10.32
CA LEU A 426 24.59 -3.15 9.65
C LEU A 426 24.50 -3.37 8.13
N ARG A 427 25.32 -4.27 7.56
CA ARG A 427 25.36 -4.52 6.11
C ARG A 427 24.39 -5.63 5.72
N VAL A 428 23.11 -5.36 5.92
CA VAL A 428 22.00 -6.33 5.78
C VAL A 428 21.78 -6.86 4.35
N LEU A 429 22.43 -6.26 3.34
CA LEU A 429 22.33 -6.70 1.94
C LEU A 429 23.54 -7.49 1.44
N ASP A 430 24.51 -7.80 2.32
CA ASP A 430 25.77 -8.48 1.95
C ASP A 430 25.61 -9.99 1.64
N ALA A 431 24.43 -10.57 1.84
CA ALA A 431 24.17 -11.97 1.52
C ALA A 431 22.84 -12.16 0.80
N GLY A 432 22.83 -12.91 -0.31
CA GLY A 432 21.63 -13.45 -0.95
C GLY A 432 20.62 -12.44 -1.50
N CYS A 433 21.01 -11.17 -1.67
CA CYS A 433 20.12 -10.11 -2.10
C CYS A 433 20.30 -9.73 -3.59
N LEU A 434 21.39 -10.14 -4.24
CA LEU A 434 21.70 -9.73 -5.62
C LEU A 434 21.70 -10.91 -6.58
N ARG A 435 20.93 -10.80 -7.68
CA ARG A 435 20.82 -11.82 -8.72
C ARG A 435 21.24 -11.30 -10.08
N GLY A 436 21.83 -12.19 -10.88
CA GLY A 436 22.15 -11.96 -12.28
C GLY A 436 20.97 -12.19 -13.22
N ALA A 437 21.14 -11.85 -14.49
CA ALA A 437 20.10 -12.02 -15.52
C ALA A 437 19.62 -13.47 -15.67
N ASP A 438 20.54 -14.43 -15.49
CA ASP A 438 20.24 -15.87 -15.53
C ASP A 438 19.62 -16.40 -14.22
N GLY A 439 19.30 -15.50 -13.28
CA GLY A 439 18.76 -15.84 -11.96
C GLY A 439 19.80 -16.36 -10.95
N VAL A 440 21.07 -16.47 -11.36
CA VAL A 440 22.19 -16.91 -10.51
C VAL A 440 22.47 -15.88 -9.42
N ASP A 441 22.68 -16.34 -8.18
CA ASP A 441 23.09 -15.51 -7.05
C ASP A 441 24.51 -14.95 -7.30
N LEU A 442 24.63 -13.62 -7.31
CA LEU A 442 25.91 -12.92 -7.48
C LEU A 442 26.61 -12.60 -6.14
N GLY A 443 25.99 -13.02 -5.03
CA GLY A 443 26.45 -12.80 -3.67
C GLY A 443 25.99 -11.46 -3.09
N GLY A 444 26.86 -10.84 -2.30
CA GLY A 444 26.53 -9.61 -1.56
C GLY A 444 26.35 -8.37 -2.42
N ALA A 445 25.28 -7.64 -2.17
CA ALA A 445 24.99 -6.37 -2.84
C ALA A 445 26.06 -5.31 -2.56
N ASP A 446 26.84 -5.44 -1.48
CA ASP A 446 27.94 -4.53 -1.10
C ASP A 446 29.03 -4.39 -2.17
N ARG A 447 29.06 -5.27 -3.19
CA ARG A 447 29.93 -5.11 -4.36
C ARG A 447 29.48 -3.96 -5.26
N LEU A 448 28.22 -3.58 -5.18
CA LEU A 448 27.62 -2.47 -5.92
C LEU A 448 27.72 -1.19 -5.08
N GLY A 449 28.71 -0.36 -5.35
CA GLY A 449 28.76 1.01 -4.82
C GLY A 449 29.20 1.17 -3.36
N LEU A 450 29.58 0.10 -2.65
CA LEU A 450 30.27 0.19 -1.37
C LEU A 450 31.75 -0.23 -1.49
N SER A 451 32.64 0.71 -1.14
CA SER A 451 34.10 0.48 -1.12
C SER A 451 34.50 -0.44 0.04
N ARG A 452 35.68 -1.07 -0.08
CA ARG A 452 36.25 -1.89 1.01
C ARG A 452 36.43 -1.06 2.29
N LEU A 453 36.94 0.16 2.15
CA LEU A 453 37.02 1.20 3.17
C LEU A 453 36.28 2.42 2.59
N ALA A 454 35.06 2.68 3.03
CA ALA A 454 34.23 3.76 2.49
C ALA A 454 34.55 5.09 3.17
N PHE A 455 34.47 5.11 4.50
CA PHE A 455 34.84 6.25 5.33
C PHE A 455 35.27 5.80 6.73
N GLY A 456 36.14 6.59 7.34
CA GLY A 456 36.47 6.55 8.75
C GLY A 456 35.64 7.58 9.51
N PHE A 457 35.35 7.33 10.77
CA PHE A 457 34.69 8.32 11.62
C PHE A 457 35.13 8.24 13.08
N GLU A 458 35.09 9.38 13.75
CA GLU A 458 35.33 9.51 15.19
C GLU A 458 34.09 10.10 15.86
N ALA A 459 33.62 9.37 16.88
CA ALA A 459 32.47 9.69 17.70
C ALA A 459 32.82 10.78 18.73
N GLY A 460 32.16 11.94 18.66
CA GLY A 460 32.39 13.10 19.53
C GLY A 460 31.10 13.74 20.05
N ALA A 461 31.21 14.70 20.97
CA ALA A 461 30.05 15.31 21.63
C ALA A 461 29.10 16.05 20.65
N ASP A 462 29.64 16.61 19.57
CA ASP A 462 28.88 17.37 18.57
C ASP A 462 28.41 16.51 17.38
N GLY A 463 28.70 15.20 17.40
CA GLY A 463 28.41 14.27 16.31
C GLY A 463 29.65 13.53 15.80
N TYR A 464 29.62 13.09 14.55
CA TYR A 464 30.71 12.32 13.94
C TYR A 464 31.61 13.18 13.09
N ARG A 465 32.92 13.08 13.33
CA ARG A 465 33.95 13.60 12.44
C ARG A 465 34.25 12.52 11.40
N VAL A 466 33.87 12.76 10.16
CA VAL A 466 33.93 11.80 9.06
C VAL A 466 35.08 12.12 8.11
N THR A 467 35.91 11.12 7.82
CA THR A 467 37.00 11.21 6.86
C THR A 467 36.75 10.20 5.74
N PRO A 468 36.54 10.65 4.48
CA PRO A 468 36.41 9.73 3.35
C PRO A 468 37.71 8.91 3.16
N GLU A 469 37.59 7.59 3.02
CA GLU A 469 38.74 6.67 2.87
C GLU A 469 38.94 6.21 1.41
N SER A 470 37.95 6.47 0.55
CA SER A 470 37.96 6.07 -0.85
C SER A 470 37.56 7.25 -1.72
N THR A 471 38.39 7.56 -2.72
CA THR A 471 38.13 8.61 -3.71
C THR A 471 37.00 8.25 -4.68
N THR A 472 36.64 6.97 -4.77
CA THR A 472 35.59 6.46 -5.65
C THR A 472 34.25 6.26 -4.92
N GLN A 473 34.26 6.32 -3.58
CA GLN A 473 33.06 6.22 -2.77
C GLN A 473 32.27 7.54 -2.83
N ALA A 474 31.03 7.47 -3.33
CA ALA A 474 30.08 8.54 -3.10
C ALA A 474 29.62 8.50 -1.64
N LEU A 475 29.70 9.63 -0.95
CA LEU A 475 29.24 9.83 0.42
C LEU A 475 28.34 11.05 0.47
N TYR A 476 27.21 10.92 1.17
CA TYR A 476 26.23 12.00 1.30
C TYR A 476 25.85 12.22 2.75
N HIS A 477 25.66 13.48 3.11
CA HIS A 477 25.13 13.91 4.39
C HIS A 477 23.65 14.28 4.20
N LEU A 478 22.77 13.66 4.99
CA LEU A 478 21.35 14.03 5.07
C LEU A 478 21.00 14.58 6.46
N ASP A 479 20.01 15.47 6.52
CA ASP A 479 19.44 15.98 7.77
C ASP A 479 18.62 14.93 8.53
N ASP A 480 18.06 15.30 9.66
CA ASP A 480 17.20 14.46 10.52
C ASP A 480 15.94 13.92 9.82
N LYS A 481 15.54 14.54 8.70
CA LYS A 481 14.38 14.18 7.87
C LYS A 481 14.76 13.50 6.56
N LEU A 482 16.02 13.08 6.41
CA LEU A 482 16.58 12.47 5.20
C LEU A 482 16.64 13.43 3.99
N GLY A 483 16.59 14.74 4.24
CA GLY A 483 16.83 15.78 3.25
C GLY A 483 18.33 15.95 2.96
N PHE A 484 18.69 16.22 1.70
CA PHE A 484 20.09 16.37 1.32
C PHE A 484 20.72 17.64 1.92
N VAL A 485 21.88 17.49 2.54
CA VAL A 485 22.69 18.61 3.07
C VAL A 485 23.93 18.84 2.20
N ALA A 486 24.74 17.79 1.99
CA ALA A 486 25.98 17.90 1.21
C ALA A 486 26.45 16.56 0.66
N ALA A 487 27.29 16.61 -0.38
CA ALA A 487 28.17 15.51 -0.73
C ALA A 487 29.46 15.64 0.08
N ILE A 488 29.89 14.55 0.73
CA ILE A 488 31.11 14.51 1.53
C ILE A 488 32.26 14.11 0.60
N ALA A 489 33.20 15.01 0.40
CA ALA A 489 34.38 14.80 -0.45
C ALA A 489 35.66 14.77 0.39
N VAL A 490 36.72 14.16 -0.17
CA VAL A 490 38.05 14.19 0.44
C VAL A 490 38.51 15.65 0.51
N GLN A 491 38.87 16.11 1.71
CA GLN A 491 39.50 17.41 1.95
C GLN A 491 40.84 17.15 2.63
N GLU A 492 41.89 17.86 2.20
CA GLU A 492 43.27 17.50 2.56
C GLU A 492 43.63 17.71 4.04
N ASP A 493 42.82 18.41 4.85
CA ASP A 493 43.21 18.74 6.24
C ASP A 493 42.08 18.83 7.28
N GLN A 494 40.83 18.50 6.96
CA GLN A 494 39.73 18.61 7.94
C GLN A 494 38.68 17.51 7.81
N PRO A 495 38.35 16.77 8.89
CA PRO A 495 37.23 15.85 8.87
C PRO A 495 35.90 16.60 8.77
N TYR A 496 34.97 16.03 8.01
CA TYR A 496 33.64 16.59 7.83
C TYR A 496 32.76 16.28 9.04
N LEU A 497 32.15 17.29 9.66
CA LEU A 497 31.27 17.10 10.82
C LEU A 497 29.84 16.75 10.38
N VAL A 498 29.33 15.63 10.85
CA VAL A 498 27.92 15.23 10.74
C VAL A 498 27.28 15.33 12.13
N PRO A 499 26.30 16.23 12.33
CA PRO A 499 25.67 16.43 13.64
C PRO A 499 24.94 15.19 14.17
N LEU A 500 24.71 15.15 15.48
CA LEU A 500 23.79 14.17 16.09
C LEU A 500 22.40 14.25 15.44
N GLY A 501 21.79 13.10 15.20
CA GLY A 501 20.47 12.96 14.55
C GLY A 501 20.51 13.02 13.01
N HIS A 502 21.61 13.48 12.42
CA HIS A 502 21.80 13.49 10.97
C HIS A 502 22.30 12.14 10.45
N HIS A 503 22.38 12.01 9.12
CA HIS A 503 22.62 10.74 8.44
C HIS A 503 23.76 10.80 7.44
N ILE A 504 24.42 9.65 7.26
CA ILE A 504 25.45 9.40 6.26
C ILE A 504 24.96 8.32 5.31
N VAL A 505 25.02 8.57 4.00
CA VAL A 505 24.74 7.56 2.98
C VAL A 505 26.05 7.04 2.40
N ALA A 506 26.27 5.74 2.49
CA ALA A 506 27.44 5.05 1.92
C ALA A 506 27.02 3.72 1.28
N GLY A 507 27.17 3.61 -0.04
CA GLY A 507 26.64 2.47 -0.79
C GLY A 507 25.12 2.39 -0.64
N HIS A 508 24.61 1.27 -0.15
CA HIS A 508 23.17 1.05 0.08
C HIS A 508 22.67 1.55 1.43
N TYR A 509 23.57 1.99 2.32
CA TYR A 509 23.26 2.13 3.74
C TYR A 509 23.11 3.59 4.14
N VAL A 510 22.00 3.91 4.81
CA VAL A 510 21.77 5.21 5.44
C VAL A 510 21.94 5.05 6.95
N LEU A 511 23.04 5.59 7.47
CA LEU A 511 23.47 5.45 8.85
C LEU A 511 23.15 6.72 9.62
N ARG A 512 22.45 6.61 10.76
CA ARG A 512 22.17 7.71 11.68
C ARG A 512 23.28 7.86 12.70
N VAL A 513 23.66 9.11 12.94
CA VAL A 513 24.59 9.53 13.99
C VAL A 513 23.81 9.70 15.29
N GLU A 514 24.13 8.92 16.33
CA GLU A 514 23.43 8.94 17.62
C GLU A 514 24.41 9.12 18.79
N ALA A 515 23.93 9.80 19.83
CA ALA A 515 24.67 10.08 21.06
C ALA A 515 24.76 8.88 22.01
#